data_AF-A0A7J9Q6H6-F1
#
_entry.id   AF-A0A7J9Q6H6-F1
#
_cell.length_a   1.000
_cell.length_b   1.000
_cell.length_c   1.000
_cell.angle_alpha   90.00
_cell.angle_beta   90.00
_cell.angle_gamma   90.00
#
_symmetry.space_group_name_H-M   'P 1'
#
loop_
_entity.id
_entity.type
_entity.pdbx_description
1 polymer ?
#
loop_
_entity_poly.entity_id
_entity_poly.type
_entity_poly.pdbx_seq_one_letter_code
_entity_poly.pdbx_strand_id
1 'polypeptide(L)'
;MNNKKAQGTNAASATGFVALIVGLIVLYIIFLPPEERANLLGENETAEEEGDSVEAEENILLLEYPGRIDYLKEKEYEHDISAFKLYKTINAQEIDIINPFVVRHGLFDEVKKEAPFKISDLKNTENVLLSFTAKKYNGLLTIKLNGVNIFESEITTSSPKPIKLKKD
;
A
#
# COMPACT_ATOMS: atom_id res chain seq x y z
N MET A 1 -20.53 -13.28 -33.75
CA MET A 1 -21.39 -12.23 -33.18
C MET A 1 -20.94 -12.01 -31.74
N ASN A 2 -20.06 -11.02 -31.51
CA ASN A 2 -19.54 -10.71 -30.18
C ASN A 2 -20.06 -9.34 -29.75
N ASN A 3 -21.09 -9.31 -28.90
CA ASN A 3 -21.48 -8.10 -28.19
C ASN A 3 -20.99 -8.22 -26.74
N LYS A 4 -19.85 -7.57 -26.47
CA LYS A 4 -19.45 -7.18 -25.11
C LYS A 4 -20.46 -6.16 -24.60
N LYS A 5 -21.06 -6.42 -23.44
CA LYS A 5 -21.64 -5.38 -22.59
C LYS A 5 -21.05 -5.54 -21.21
N ALA A 6 -20.08 -4.68 -20.90
CA ALA A 6 -19.65 -4.40 -19.53
C ALA A 6 -20.63 -3.37 -18.98
N GLN A 7 -21.43 -3.75 -17.98
CA GLN A 7 -22.26 -2.81 -17.24
C GLN A 7 -21.70 -2.75 -15.81
N GLY A 8 -21.08 -1.61 -15.52
CA GLY A 8 -20.40 -1.32 -14.26
C GLY A 8 -21.38 -1.26 -13.09
N THR A 9 -21.13 -2.10 -12.10
CA THR A 9 -21.98 -2.36 -10.93
C THR A 9 -21.83 -1.32 -9.81
N ASN A 10 -21.48 -0.06 -10.11
CA ASN A 10 -21.10 0.93 -9.09
C ASN A 10 -21.82 2.29 -9.17
N ALA A 11 -22.93 2.42 -9.93
CA ALA A 11 -23.69 3.68 -10.02
C ALA A 11 -24.85 3.80 -9.01
N ALA A 12 -25.22 2.72 -8.30
CA ALA A 12 -26.36 2.73 -7.40
C ALA A 12 -26.05 3.32 -6.00
N SER A 13 -24.78 3.28 -5.56
CA SER A 13 -24.38 3.78 -4.24
C SER A 13 -24.13 5.29 -4.20
N ALA A 14 -23.72 5.90 -5.32
CA ALA A 14 -23.45 7.35 -5.38
C ALA A 14 -24.74 8.19 -5.38
N THR A 15 -25.81 7.72 -6.04
CA THR A 15 -27.07 8.46 -6.15
C THR A 15 -27.74 8.72 -4.80
N GLY A 16 -27.71 7.74 -3.89
CA GLY A 16 -28.28 7.90 -2.54
C GLY A 16 -27.55 8.95 -1.71
N PHE A 17 -26.22 9.01 -1.82
CA PHE A 17 -25.40 9.98 -1.11
C PHE A 17 -25.63 11.41 -1.63
N VAL A 18 -25.71 11.58 -2.95
CA VAL A 18 -26.01 12.89 -3.58
C VAL A 18 -27.39 13.38 -3.16
N ALA A 19 -28.41 12.52 -3.17
CA ALA A 19 -29.75 12.88 -2.72
C ALA A 19 -29.79 13.34 -1.25
N LEU A 20 -29.01 12.69 -0.38
CA LEU A 20 -28.89 13.05 1.03
C LEU A 20 -28.21 14.41 1.23
N ILE A 21 -27.11 14.67 0.51
CA ILE A 21 -26.40 15.97 0.56
C ILE A 21 -27.31 17.10 0.08
N VAL A 22 -27.97 16.93 -1.07
CA VAL A 22 -28.88 17.95 -1.61
C VAL A 22 -30.02 18.24 -0.63
N GLY A 23 -30.58 17.21 0.01
CA GLY A 23 -31.61 17.39 1.05
C GLY A 23 -31.12 18.22 2.24
N LEU A 24 -29.89 17.99 2.72
CA LEU A 24 -29.29 18.76 3.81
C LEU A 24 -29.01 20.21 3.42
N ILE A 25 -28.54 20.47 2.19
CA ILE A 25 -28.31 21.83 1.68
C ILE A 25 -29.62 22.62 1.61
N VAL A 26 -30.68 22.01 1.11
CA VAL A 26 -32.01 22.66 1.04
C VAL A 26 -32.53 22.98 2.45
N LEU A 27 -32.40 22.04 3.40
CA LEU A 27 -32.76 22.28 4.79
C LEU A 27 -31.96 23.47 5.37
N TYR A 28 -30.65 23.50 5.12
CA TYR A 28 -29.78 24.58 5.58
C TYR A 28 -30.22 25.96 5.07
N ILE A 29 -30.57 26.08 3.78
CA ILE A 29 -31.04 27.36 3.18
C ILE A 29 -32.36 27.84 3.81
N ILE A 30 -33.26 26.94 4.21
CA ILE A 30 -34.54 27.30 4.84
C ILE A 30 -34.35 27.84 6.25
N PHE A 31 -33.39 27.30 7.01
CA PHE A 31 -33.10 27.74 8.39
C PHE A 31 -32.27 29.03 8.46
N LEU A 32 -31.78 29.50 7.31
CA LEU A 32 -30.90 30.66 7.22
C LEU A 32 -31.71 31.96 7.40
N PRO A 33 -31.22 32.95 8.17
CA PRO A 33 -31.88 34.25 8.31
C PRO A 33 -32.17 34.90 6.94
N PRO A 34 -33.28 35.63 6.78
CA PRO A 34 -33.68 36.18 5.47
C PRO A 34 -32.59 37.01 4.78
N GLU A 35 -31.80 37.78 5.53
CA GLU A 35 -30.75 38.66 4.99
C GLU A 35 -29.60 37.87 4.36
N GLU A 36 -29.08 36.88 5.08
CA GLU A 36 -27.99 36.04 4.57
C GLU A 36 -28.46 35.13 3.42
N ARG A 37 -29.74 34.71 3.43
CA ARG A 37 -30.34 33.97 2.30
C ARG A 37 -30.44 34.84 1.05
N ALA A 38 -30.90 36.08 1.18
CA ALA A 38 -31.01 37.02 0.06
C ALA A 38 -29.65 37.32 -0.58
N ASN A 39 -28.60 37.43 0.25
CA ASN A 39 -27.22 37.59 -0.24
C ASN A 39 -26.72 36.32 -0.96
N LEU A 40 -27.02 35.13 -0.42
CA LEU A 40 -26.63 33.86 -1.04
C LEU A 40 -27.36 33.59 -2.38
N LEU A 41 -28.56 34.14 -2.55
CA LEU A 41 -29.40 34.00 -3.74
C LEU A 41 -29.30 35.18 -4.73
N GLY A 42 -28.50 36.21 -4.41
CA GLY A 42 -28.30 37.38 -5.27
C GLY A 42 -29.54 38.30 -5.40
N GLU A 43 -30.48 38.24 -4.45
CA GLU A 43 -31.74 39.00 -4.51
C GLU A 43 -31.58 40.51 -4.32
N ASN A 44 -30.38 40.98 -3.95
CA ASN A 44 -30.07 42.40 -3.71
C ASN A 44 -29.16 43.03 -4.79
N GLU A 45 -28.89 42.35 -5.90
CA GLU A 45 -28.21 42.98 -7.05
C GLU A 45 -29.23 43.76 -7.88
N THR A 46 -29.42 45.04 -7.54
CA THR A 46 -30.17 45.97 -8.37
C THR A 46 -29.42 46.16 -9.69
N ALA A 47 -30.01 45.69 -10.79
CA ALA A 47 -29.56 46.00 -12.14
C ALA A 47 -29.76 47.50 -12.41
N GLU A 48 -28.67 48.27 -12.39
CA GLU A 48 -28.65 49.64 -12.91
C GLU A 48 -28.31 49.59 -14.41
N GLU A 49 -29.35 49.66 -15.25
CA GLU A 49 -29.24 50.11 -16.64
C GLU A 49 -29.74 51.56 -16.71
N GLU A 50 -28.87 52.52 -17.01
CA GLU A 50 -29.21 53.66 -17.89
C GLU A 50 -27.95 54.39 -18.35
N GLY A 51 -27.94 54.76 -19.62
CA GLY A 51 -26.73 55.03 -20.40
C GLY A 51 -26.22 56.46 -20.37
N ASP A 52 -24.97 56.59 -20.82
CA ASP A 52 -24.43 57.84 -21.33
C ASP A 52 -23.53 57.52 -22.53
N SER A 53 -23.92 58.04 -23.68
CA SER A 53 -23.15 57.95 -24.93
C SER A 53 -22.02 58.97 -24.86
N VAL A 54 -20.93 58.58 -24.21
CA VAL A 54 -19.65 59.31 -24.25
C VAL A 54 -18.87 58.76 -25.43
N GLU A 55 -18.49 59.64 -26.37
CA GLU A 55 -17.43 59.38 -27.35
C GLU A 55 -16.13 59.08 -26.59
N ALA A 56 -15.98 57.84 -26.17
CA ALA A 56 -14.72 57.34 -25.65
C ALA A 56 -13.85 57.03 -26.85
N GLU A 57 -12.78 57.80 -27.04
CA GLU A 57 -11.57 57.22 -27.60
C GLU A 57 -11.36 55.90 -26.87
N GLU A 58 -11.37 54.77 -27.61
CA GLU A 58 -11.07 53.47 -27.04
C GLU A 58 -9.65 53.55 -26.48
N ASN A 59 -9.53 53.94 -25.21
CA ASN A 59 -8.37 53.66 -24.41
C ASN A 59 -8.37 52.14 -24.27
N ILE A 60 -7.69 51.48 -25.20
CA ILE A 60 -7.45 50.04 -25.15
C ILE A 60 -6.56 49.80 -23.93
N LEU A 61 -7.17 49.66 -22.76
CA LEU A 61 -6.48 49.45 -21.49
C LEU A 61 -5.87 48.04 -21.39
N LEU A 62 -6.26 47.13 -22.29
CA LEU A 62 -5.82 45.73 -22.31
C LEU A 62 -5.38 45.32 -23.72
N LEU A 63 -4.39 46.03 -24.28
CA LEU A 63 -3.70 45.58 -25.48
C LEU A 63 -2.63 44.55 -25.07
N GLU A 64 -2.96 43.27 -25.12
CA GLU A 64 -2.00 42.19 -24.90
C GLU A 64 -1.59 41.58 -26.25
N TYR A 65 -0.32 41.75 -26.61
CA TYR A 65 0.24 41.05 -27.76
C TYR A 65 0.43 39.59 -27.38
N PRO A 66 -0.12 38.62 -28.14
CA PRO A 66 0.15 37.22 -27.88
C PRO A 66 1.66 37.00 -27.90
N GLY A 67 2.21 36.48 -26.80
CA GLY A 67 3.61 36.12 -26.71
C GLY A 67 4.01 35.20 -27.86
N ARG A 68 5.27 35.31 -28.30
CA ARG A 68 5.77 34.52 -29.41
C ARG A 68 5.71 33.03 -29.08
N ILE A 69 4.93 32.28 -29.85
CA ILE A 69 4.90 30.81 -29.77
C ILE A 69 6.16 30.31 -30.50
N ASP A 70 7.21 30.05 -29.72
CA ASP A 70 8.35 29.31 -30.24
C ASP A 70 7.94 27.83 -30.37
N TYR A 71 7.99 27.32 -31.60
CA TYR A 71 7.86 25.90 -31.83
C TYR A 71 9.06 25.20 -31.21
N LEU A 72 8.83 24.49 -30.10
CA LEU A 72 9.79 23.51 -29.59
C LEU A 72 10.00 22.48 -30.71
N LYS A 73 11.19 22.53 -31.31
CA LYS A 73 11.55 21.73 -32.49
C LYS A 73 11.45 20.22 -32.22
N GLU A 74 11.58 19.83 -30.96
CA GLU A 74 11.59 18.45 -30.49
C GLU A 74 10.63 18.29 -29.31
N LYS A 75 9.75 17.27 -29.41
CA LYS A 75 8.80 16.88 -28.35
C LYS A 75 9.38 15.82 -27.40
N GLU A 76 10.49 15.22 -27.79
CA GLU A 76 11.14 14.13 -27.10
C GLU A 76 12.63 14.48 -26.94
N TYR A 77 13.12 14.36 -25.72
CA TYR A 77 14.52 14.51 -25.38
C TYR A 77 15.08 13.14 -25.06
N GLU A 78 16.10 12.74 -25.81
CA GLU A 78 16.84 11.52 -25.52
C GLU A 78 17.85 11.83 -24.41
N HIS A 79 17.62 11.25 -23.24
CA HIS A 79 18.55 11.33 -22.12
C HIS A 79 19.46 10.11 -22.14
N ASP A 80 20.72 10.30 -22.52
CA ASP A 80 21.73 9.24 -22.46
C ASP A 80 22.09 8.95 -20.99
N ILE A 81 21.57 7.84 -20.47
CA ILE A 81 21.86 7.39 -19.11
C ILE A 81 23.12 6.54 -19.16
N SER A 82 24.19 7.04 -18.53
CA SER A 82 25.46 6.32 -18.46
C SER A 82 25.30 4.93 -17.84
N ALA A 83 26.05 3.95 -18.36
CA ALA A 83 26.06 2.60 -17.82
C ALA A 83 26.50 2.60 -16.35
N PHE A 84 25.66 2.06 -15.46
CA PHE A 84 25.97 1.85 -14.05
C PHE A 84 25.95 0.36 -13.69
N LYS A 85 26.65 0.00 -12.61
CA LYS A 85 26.70 -1.36 -12.09
C LYS A 85 25.98 -1.42 -10.75
N LEU A 86 25.08 -2.39 -10.60
CA LEU A 86 24.40 -2.68 -9.34
C LEU A 86 25.15 -3.79 -8.61
N TYR A 87 25.40 -3.59 -7.32
CA TYR A 87 26.02 -4.57 -6.44
C TYR A 87 25.07 -4.90 -5.30
N LYS A 88 24.93 -6.19 -4.96
CA LYS A 88 24.16 -6.68 -3.82
C LYS A 88 25.10 -7.38 -2.85
N THR A 89 25.12 -6.94 -1.60
CA THR A 89 25.84 -7.62 -0.51
C THR A 89 24.86 -8.52 0.25
N ILE A 90 25.24 -9.77 0.48
CA ILE A 90 24.45 -10.74 1.24
C ILE A 90 25.30 -11.22 2.41
N ASN A 91 24.81 -11.03 3.63
CA ASN A 91 25.51 -11.43 4.85
C ASN A 91 24.76 -12.58 5.53
N ALA A 92 25.50 -13.54 6.06
CA ALA A 92 24.95 -14.53 6.98
C ALA A 92 24.83 -13.91 8.37
N GLN A 93 23.69 -14.09 9.01
CA GLN A 93 23.43 -13.61 10.37
C GLN A 93 22.83 -14.74 11.19
N GLU A 94 23.32 -14.89 12.42
CA GLU A 94 22.70 -15.78 13.40
C GLU A 94 21.46 -15.10 13.99
N ILE A 95 20.31 -15.76 13.87
CA ILE A 95 19.02 -15.20 14.32
C ILE A 95 18.82 -15.47 15.80
N ASP A 96 19.14 -16.68 16.26
CA ASP A 96 18.97 -17.09 17.65
C ASP A 96 19.82 -18.32 17.98
N ILE A 97 20.17 -18.48 19.27
CA ILE A 97 20.82 -19.67 19.82
C ILE A 97 20.01 -20.20 21.00
N ILE A 98 19.72 -21.49 20.98
CA ILE A 98 19.02 -22.18 22.07
C ILE A 98 20.04 -22.97 22.90
N ASN A 99 20.02 -22.76 24.22
CA ASN A 99 20.82 -23.55 25.15
C ASN A 99 20.51 -25.05 25.05
N PRO A 100 21.48 -25.94 25.31
CA PRO A 100 21.26 -27.38 25.25
C PRO A 100 20.05 -27.83 26.09
N PHE A 101 19.21 -28.67 25.51
CA PHE A 101 18.00 -29.17 26.15
C PHE A 101 17.79 -30.66 25.85
N VAL A 102 16.84 -31.26 26.56
CA VAL A 102 16.42 -32.65 26.35
C VAL A 102 14.96 -32.65 25.93
N VAL A 103 14.65 -33.43 24.88
CA VAL A 103 13.28 -33.76 24.48
C VAL A 103 13.08 -35.26 24.60
N ARG A 104 11.88 -35.67 25.02
CA ARG A 104 11.52 -37.07 25.19
C ARG A 104 10.03 -37.27 24.93
N HIS A 105 9.70 -38.39 24.31
CA HIS A 105 8.34 -38.89 24.24
C HIS A 105 8.37 -40.34 24.75
N GLY A 106 7.76 -40.58 25.90
CA GLY A 106 7.66 -41.90 26.54
C GLY A 106 6.21 -42.30 26.77
N LEU A 107 5.99 -43.55 27.18
CA LEU A 107 4.64 -44.09 27.43
C LEU A 107 3.89 -43.36 28.56
N PHE A 108 4.62 -42.75 29.49
CA PHE A 108 4.06 -42.10 30.68
C PHE A 108 4.46 -40.62 30.81
N ASP A 109 5.38 -40.12 29.98
CA ASP A 109 5.75 -38.71 29.99
C ASP A 109 6.08 -38.18 28.60
N GLU A 110 5.94 -36.87 28.47
CA GLU A 110 6.33 -36.16 27.27
C GLU A 110 6.99 -34.84 27.67
N VAL A 111 8.22 -34.62 27.19
CA VAL A 111 8.99 -33.40 27.37
C VAL A 111 9.21 -32.76 26.01
N LYS A 112 8.43 -31.71 25.74
CA LYS A 112 8.55 -30.85 24.56
C LYS A 112 9.35 -29.60 24.88
N LYS A 113 10.04 -29.07 23.87
CA LYS A 113 10.71 -27.77 23.95
C LYS A 113 10.13 -26.83 22.91
N GLU A 114 9.58 -25.72 23.37
CA GLU A 114 9.22 -24.58 22.53
C GLU A 114 10.35 -23.54 22.58
N ALA A 115 10.70 -23.03 21.40
CA ALA A 115 11.74 -22.04 21.18
C ALA A 115 11.21 -20.97 20.22
N PRO A 116 10.60 -19.89 20.75
CA PRO A 116 10.15 -18.77 19.93
C PRO A 116 11.36 -17.96 19.47
N PHE A 117 11.38 -17.57 18.20
CA PHE A 117 12.37 -16.66 17.63
C PHE A 117 11.67 -15.63 16.74
N LYS A 118 12.34 -14.52 16.44
CA LYS A 118 11.81 -13.44 15.61
C LYS A 118 12.77 -13.10 14.49
N ILE A 119 12.22 -12.92 13.29
CA ILE A 119 12.94 -12.39 12.14
C ILE A 119 12.43 -10.97 11.89
N SER A 120 13.30 -9.98 12.04
CA SER A 120 12.92 -8.56 11.91
C SER A 120 12.49 -8.18 10.48
N ASP A 121 13.17 -8.73 9.47
CA ASP A 121 12.86 -8.47 8.05
C ASP A 121 12.72 -9.78 7.26
N LEU A 122 11.54 -10.40 7.37
CA LEU A 122 11.24 -11.65 6.68
C LEU A 122 11.25 -11.50 5.14
N LYS A 123 10.97 -10.30 4.62
CA LYS A 123 10.89 -10.05 3.17
C LYS A 123 12.27 -10.20 2.53
N ASN A 124 13.31 -9.64 3.15
CA ASN A 124 14.66 -9.65 2.61
C ASN A 124 15.57 -10.77 3.17
N THR A 125 15.11 -11.53 4.16
CA THR A 125 15.89 -12.65 4.72
C THR A 125 15.71 -13.90 3.87
N GLU A 126 16.75 -14.44 3.24
CA GLU A 126 16.68 -15.67 2.45
C GLU A 126 17.46 -16.81 3.13
N ASN A 127 17.14 -18.07 2.76
CA ASN A 127 17.85 -19.26 3.23
C ASN A 127 17.98 -19.36 4.75
N VAL A 128 16.86 -19.23 5.47
CA VAL A 128 16.83 -19.47 6.91
C VAL A 128 17.04 -20.97 7.17
N LEU A 129 18.05 -21.30 7.98
CA LEU A 129 18.44 -22.67 8.30
C LEU A 129 18.35 -22.91 9.80
N LEU A 130 17.77 -24.04 10.19
CA LEU A 130 17.88 -24.61 11.52
C LEU A 130 19.02 -25.63 11.53
N SER A 131 20.04 -25.36 12.34
CA SER A 131 21.13 -26.28 12.61
C SER A 131 21.08 -26.72 14.07
N PHE A 132 21.36 -27.99 14.33
CA PHE A 132 21.43 -28.52 15.68
C PHE A 132 22.40 -29.69 15.76
N THR A 133 22.86 -29.96 16.98
CA THR A 133 23.70 -31.12 17.28
C THR A 133 23.06 -31.95 18.37
N ALA A 134 23.07 -33.27 18.21
CA ALA A 134 22.55 -34.21 19.19
C ALA A 134 23.69 -35.10 19.71
N LYS A 135 23.99 -35.01 21.02
CA LYS A 135 25.00 -35.88 21.66
C LYS A 135 24.47 -37.28 21.97
N LYS A 136 23.18 -37.38 22.29
CA LYS A 136 22.47 -38.64 22.56
C LYS A 136 21.14 -38.56 21.82
N TYR A 137 20.80 -39.63 21.11
CA TYR A 137 19.57 -39.71 20.33
C TYR A 137 19.13 -41.17 20.23
N ASN A 138 17.81 -41.38 20.22
CA ASN A 138 17.17 -42.67 19.99
C ASN A 138 15.76 -42.40 19.46
N GLY A 139 15.38 -43.11 18.40
CA GLY A 139 14.07 -43.01 17.78
C GLY A 139 13.93 -41.81 16.84
N LEU A 140 12.67 -41.51 16.52
CA LEU A 140 12.27 -40.52 15.53
C LEU A 140 12.12 -39.13 16.15
N LEU A 141 12.79 -38.14 15.56
CA LEU A 141 12.67 -36.74 15.96
C LEU A 141 11.71 -36.02 15.01
N THR A 142 10.68 -35.38 15.58
CA THR A 142 9.79 -34.48 14.85
C THR A 142 10.06 -33.04 15.28
N ILE A 143 10.32 -32.16 14.31
CA ILE A 143 10.44 -30.72 14.53
C ILE A 143 9.33 -30.02 13.77
N LYS A 144 8.64 -29.10 14.45
CA LYS A 144 7.55 -28.32 13.89
C LYS A 144 7.89 -26.84 13.90
N LEU A 145 7.55 -26.14 12.81
CA LEU A 145 7.57 -24.69 12.72
C LEU A 145 6.14 -24.21 12.58
N ASN A 146 5.68 -23.39 13.54
CA ASN A 146 4.30 -22.87 13.55
C ASN A 146 3.22 -23.96 13.40
N GLY A 147 3.46 -25.13 14.01
CA GLY A 147 2.56 -26.30 13.94
C GLY A 147 2.74 -27.21 12.72
N VAL A 148 3.52 -26.80 11.71
CA VAL A 148 3.79 -27.58 10.49
C VAL A 148 5.05 -28.43 10.66
N ASN A 149 4.99 -29.73 10.32
CA ASN A 149 6.16 -30.62 10.36
C ASN A 149 7.19 -30.18 9.32
N ILE A 150 8.39 -29.82 9.77
CA ILE A 150 9.52 -29.42 8.90
C ILE A 150 10.64 -30.47 8.86
N PHE A 151 10.66 -31.35 9.84
CA PHE A 151 11.60 -32.47 9.92
C PHE A 151 10.96 -33.62 10.67
N GLU A 152 11.10 -34.82 10.13
CA GLU A 152 10.58 -36.03 10.72
C GLU A 152 11.47 -37.19 10.28
N SER A 153 12.45 -37.53 11.11
CA SER A 153 13.42 -38.58 10.79
C SER A 153 14.14 -39.08 12.03
N GLU A 154 14.68 -40.29 11.94
CA GLU A 154 15.61 -40.80 12.95
C GLU A 154 16.95 -40.09 12.83
N ILE A 155 17.49 -39.70 13.98
CA ILE A 155 18.83 -39.11 14.03
C ILE A 155 19.84 -40.24 13.99
N THR A 156 20.70 -40.25 12.98
CA THR A 156 21.74 -41.27 12.80
C THR A 156 23.14 -40.74 13.07
N THR A 157 23.31 -39.41 13.10
CA THR A 157 24.59 -38.74 13.28
C THR A 157 24.49 -37.62 14.31
N SER A 158 25.61 -37.26 14.95
CA SER A 158 25.63 -36.20 15.95
C SER A 158 25.37 -34.80 15.37
N SER A 159 25.67 -34.60 14.09
CA SER A 159 25.45 -33.33 13.37
C SER A 159 24.65 -33.59 12.09
N PRO A 160 23.32 -33.69 12.18
CA PRO A 160 22.46 -33.79 11.01
C PRO A 160 22.63 -32.60 10.05
N LYS A 161 22.20 -32.79 8.79
CA LYS A 161 22.22 -31.69 7.82
C LYS A 161 21.27 -30.58 8.26
N PRO A 162 21.64 -29.29 8.05
CA PRO A 162 20.75 -28.18 8.36
C PRO A 162 19.40 -28.28 7.65
N ILE A 163 18.34 -27.91 8.36
CA ILE A 163 16.96 -27.95 7.86
C ILE A 163 16.61 -26.56 7.36
N LYS A 164 16.22 -26.45 6.09
CA LYS A 164 15.76 -25.18 5.51
C LYS A 164 14.35 -24.86 5.97
N LEU A 165 14.17 -23.71 6.60
CA LEU A 165 12.87 -23.23 7.04
C LEU A 165 12.13 -22.57 5.87
N LYS A 166 10.86 -22.92 5.69
CA LYS A 166 9.98 -22.26 4.72
C LYS A 166 9.48 -20.94 5.31
N LYS A 167 9.28 -19.95 4.44
CA LYS A 167 8.68 -18.67 4.82
C LYS A 167 7.16 -18.74 4.91
N ASP A 168 6.56 -19.72 4.24
CA ASP A 168 5.12 -19.95 4.09
C ASP A 168 4.75 -21.38 4.54
#